data_AF-A0A502CHV9-F1
#
_entry.id   AF-A0A502CHV9-F1
#
_cell.length_a   1.000
_cell.length_b   1.000
_cell.length_c   1.000
_cell.angle_alpha   90.00
_cell.angle_beta   90.00
_cell.angle_gamma   90.00
#
_symmetry.space_group_name_H-M   'P 1'
#
loop_
_entity.id
_entity.type
_entity.pdbx_description
1 polymer ?
#
loop_
_entity_poly.entity_id
_entity_poly.type
_entity_poly.pdbx_seq_one_letter_code
_entity_poly.pdbx_strand_id
1 'polypeptide(L)'
;MKLFGYLSSTPEQQVPLELSEATLSATSAELREIAGFLLRAAKTMDQLGKSFDHMHLSDTLRQFENSPALVVAVGASAQGG
;
A
#
# COMPACT_ATOMS: atom_id res chain seq x y z
N MET A 1 3.41 9.63 -8.35
CA MET A 1 3.33 8.35 -7.60
C MET A 1 4.75 7.85 -7.37
N LYS A 2 5.03 7.26 -6.22
CA LYS A 2 6.32 6.62 -5.91
C LYS A 2 6.04 5.20 -5.43
N LEU A 3 6.95 4.28 -5.68
CA LEU A 3 6.90 2.92 -5.14
C LEU A 3 8.02 2.77 -4.12
N PHE A 4 7.72 2.03 -3.06
CA PHE A 4 8.60 1.85 -1.92
C PHE A 4 8.56 0.38 -1.50
N GLY A 5 9.72 -0.14 -1.08
CA GLY A 5 9.80 -1.52 -0.60
C GLY A 5 10.88 -1.71 0.45
N TYR A 6 10.78 -2.85 1.14
CA TYR A 6 11.75 -3.30 2.13
C TYR A 6 12.40 -4.60 1.63
N LEU A 7 13.67 -4.78 1.95
CA LEU A 7 14.34 -6.05 1.67
C LEU A 7 13.89 -7.07 2.71
N SER A 8 13.33 -8.20 2.24
CA SER A 8 12.79 -9.26 3.10
C SER A 8 13.82 -9.87 4.07
N SER A 9 15.11 -9.74 3.77
CA SER A 9 16.23 -10.29 4.53
C SER A 9 16.65 -9.46 5.76
N THR A 10 16.03 -8.32 6.02
CA THR A 10 16.46 -7.38 7.06
C THR A 10 15.26 -6.95 7.93
N PRO A 11 15.10 -7.54 9.14
CA PRO A 11 13.82 -7.46 9.86
C PRO A 11 13.55 -6.14 10.60
N GLU A 12 14.54 -5.29 10.88
CA GLU A 12 14.34 -4.12 11.74
C GLU A 12 15.05 -2.85 11.23
N GLN A 13 14.34 -1.71 11.28
CA GLN A 13 14.85 -0.34 11.14
C GLN A 13 15.38 0.11 9.76
N GLN A 14 14.80 -0.37 8.65
CA GLN A 14 15.09 0.22 7.34
C GLN A 14 14.13 1.36 7.00
N VAL A 15 14.68 2.40 6.36
CA VAL A 15 13.90 3.35 5.54
C VAL A 15 13.52 2.62 4.25
N PRO A 16 12.26 2.70 3.78
CA PRO A 16 11.89 2.02 2.54
C PRO A 16 12.69 2.57 1.36
N LEU A 17 13.13 1.67 0.48
CA LEU A 17 13.84 2.02 -0.74
C LEU A 17 12.85 2.44 -1.82
N GLU A 18 13.11 3.56 -2.51
CA GLU A 18 12.33 3.95 -3.68
C GLU A 18 12.61 2.96 -4.83
N LEU A 19 11.55 2.37 -5.37
CA LEU A 19 11.61 1.35 -6.41
C LEU A 19 11.25 1.96 -7.77
N SER A 20 11.95 1.54 -8.82
CA SER A 20 11.56 1.86 -10.20
C SER A 20 10.36 1.04 -10.67
N GLU A 21 10.19 -0.16 -10.12
CA GLU A 21 9.11 -1.09 -10.46
C GLU A 21 8.79 -2.04 -9.31
N ALA A 22 7.57 -2.59 -9.30
CA ALA A 22 7.16 -3.66 -8.41
C ALA A 22 6.36 -4.69 -9.21
N THR A 23 6.61 -5.98 -8.97
CA THR A 23 5.87 -7.08 -9.61
C THR A 23 4.90 -7.71 -8.61
N LEU A 24 3.62 -7.80 -8.97
CA LEU A 24 2.60 -8.52 -8.20
C LEU A 24 2.41 -9.92 -8.80
N SER A 25 2.89 -10.95 -8.11
CA SER A 25 2.58 -12.34 -8.42
C SER A 25 1.32 -12.74 -7.66
N ALA A 26 0.18 -12.74 -8.34
CA ALA A 26 -1.14 -12.97 -7.73
C ALA A 26 -2.10 -13.66 -8.71
N THR A 27 -3.07 -14.37 -8.18
CA THR A 27 -4.20 -14.93 -8.91
C THR A 27 -5.19 -13.84 -9.33
N SER A 28 -6.05 -14.14 -10.31
CA SER A 28 -7.10 -13.18 -10.73
C SER A 28 -8.09 -12.86 -9.60
N ALA A 29 -8.31 -13.76 -8.65
CA ALA A 29 -9.17 -13.52 -7.50
C ALA A 29 -8.52 -12.50 -6.55
N GLU A 30 -7.25 -12.71 -6.19
CA GLU A 30 -6.49 -11.79 -5.35
C GLU A 30 -6.38 -10.40 -5.99
N LEU A 31 -6.20 -10.31 -7.31
CA LEU A 31 -6.17 -9.03 -8.01
C LEU A 31 -7.48 -8.24 -7.89
N ARG A 32 -8.64 -8.92 -7.89
CA ARG A 32 -9.95 -8.25 -7.69
C ARG A 32 -10.08 -7.72 -6.26
N GLU A 33 -9.61 -8.49 -5.28
CA GLU A 33 -9.59 -8.07 -3.87
C GLU A 33 -8.66 -6.88 -3.64
N ILE A 34 -7.46 -6.92 -4.22
CA ILE A 34 -6.50 -5.81 -4.20
C ILE A 34 -7.11 -4.56 -4.87
N ALA A 35 -7.77 -4.72 -6.02
CA ALA A 35 -8.46 -3.59 -6.67
C ALA A 35 -9.54 -2.99 -5.77
N GLY A 36 -10.33 -3.82 -5.07
CA GLY A 36 -11.31 -3.36 -4.08
C GLY A 36 -10.66 -2.59 -2.93
N PHE A 37 -9.50 -3.03 -2.45
CA PHE A 37 -8.71 -2.31 -1.45
C PHE A 37 -8.22 -0.95 -1.96
N LEU A 38 -7.66 -0.87 -3.17
CA LEU A 38 -7.20 0.38 -3.77
C LEU A 38 -8.35 1.39 -3.95
N LEU A 39 -9.54 0.93 -4.37
CA LEU A 39 -10.72 1.78 -4.47
C LEU A 39 -11.18 2.32 -3.11
N ARG A 40 -11.13 1.49 -2.06
CA ARG A 40 -11.41 1.95 -0.70
C ARG A 40 -10.37 2.95 -0.22
N ALA A 41 -9.09 2.74 -0.51
CA ALA A 41 -8.02 3.66 -0.16
C ALA A 41 -8.25 5.04 -0.77
N ALA A 42 -8.52 5.10 -2.08
CA ALA A 42 -8.83 6.34 -2.79
C ALA A 42 -10.02 7.08 -2.15
N LYS A 43 -11.12 6.36 -1.89
CA LYS A 43 -12.29 6.94 -1.23
C LYS A 43 -11.97 7.49 0.17
N THR A 44 -11.20 6.77 0.97
CA THR A 44 -10.80 7.21 2.31
C THR A 44 -9.87 8.43 2.24
N MET A 45 -8.95 8.48 1.27
CA MET A 45 -8.11 9.65 1.02
C MET A 45 -8.95 10.89 0.69
N ASP A 46 -9.96 10.77 -0.18
CA ASP A 46 -10.87 11.88 -0.50
C ASP A 46 -11.67 12.36 0.72
N GLN A 47 -12.05 11.44 1.61
CA GLN A 47 -12.84 11.74 2.81
C GLN A 47 -12.01 12.40 3.92
N LEU A 48 -10.79 11.92 4.15
CA LEU A 48 -9.92 12.38 5.25
C LEU A 48 -8.98 13.51 4.82
N GLY A 49 -8.72 13.67 3.52
CA GLY A 49 -7.79 14.68 3.00
C GLY A 49 -6.43 14.61 3.68
N LYS A 50 -6.01 15.72 4.30
CA LYS A 50 -4.72 15.85 4.99
C LYS A 50 -4.58 14.97 6.24
N SER A 51 -5.69 14.42 6.74
CA SER A 51 -5.67 13.50 7.91
C SER A 51 -5.45 12.04 7.52
N PHE A 52 -5.39 11.71 6.22
CA PHE A 52 -5.02 10.36 5.79
C PHE A 52 -3.51 10.15 5.91
N ASP A 53 -3.10 9.08 6.61
CA ASP A 53 -1.70 8.67 6.74
C ASP A 53 -1.41 7.51 5.78
N HIS A 54 -1.82 6.30 6.17
CA HIS A 54 -1.67 5.08 5.38
C HIS A 54 -2.77 4.05 5.69
N MET A 55 -2.86 3.02 4.86
CA MET A 55 -3.75 1.87 5.05
C MET A 55 -3.07 0.59 4.56
N HIS A 56 -3.17 -0.50 5.33
CA HIS A 56 -2.64 -1.80 4.93
C HIS A 56 -3.73 -2.70 4.33
N LEU A 57 -3.36 -3.49 3.32
CA LEU A 57 -4.26 -4.48 2.70
C LEU A 57 -4.78 -5.49 3.73
N SER A 58 -3.89 -5.96 4.61
CA SER A 58 -4.18 -6.95 5.66
C SER A 58 -5.18 -6.43 6.70
N ASP A 59 -5.20 -5.12 6.99
CA ASP A 59 -6.19 -4.52 7.91
C ASP A 59 -7.62 -4.69 7.39
N THR A 60 -7.77 -4.77 6.06
CA THR A 60 -9.08 -4.89 5.41
C THR A 60 -9.43 -6.33 5.07
N LEU A 61 -8.43 -7.18 4.82
CA LEU A 61 -8.60 -8.53 4.28
C LEU A 61 -7.66 -9.53 4.98
N ARG A 62 -8.21 -10.27 5.95
CA ARG A 62 -7.44 -11.24 6.76
C ARG A 62 -6.67 -12.30 5.97
N GLN A 63 -7.14 -12.68 4.79
CA GLN A 63 -6.46 -13.68 3.96
C GLN A 63 -5.05 -13.25 3.52
N PHE A 64 -4.71 -11.95 3.62
CA PHE A 64 -3.40 -11.40 3.32
C PHE A 64 -2.51 -11.18 4.56
N GLU A 65 -2.92 -11.62 5.77
CA GLU A 65 -2.12 -11.45 7.00
C GLU A 65 -0.70 -12.05 6.92
N ASN A 66 -0.53 -13.12 6.14
CA ASN A 66 0.77 -13.78 5.94
C ASN A 66 1.39 -13.49 4.56
N SER A 67 0.81 -12.58 3.79
CA SER A 67 1.33 -12.16 2.48
C SER A 67 2.32 -11.00 2.64
N PRO A 68 3.15 -10.70 1.61
CA PRO A 68 3.90 -9.46 1.58
C PRO A 68 2.98 -8.26 1.82
N ALA A 69 3.39 -7.36 2.72
CA ALA A 69 2.59 -6.20 3.06
C ALA A 69 2.39 -5.30 1.83
N LEU A 70 1.14 -4.99 1.51
CA LEU A 70 0.77 -3.95 0.55
C LEU A 70 0.17 -2.77 1.30
N VAL A 71 0.78 -1.59 1.14
CA VAL A 71 0.44 -0.37 1.86
C VAL A 71 0.15 0.75 0.87
N VAL A 72 -0.92 1.51 1.10
CA VAL A 72 -1.18 2.78 0.41
C VAL A 72 -1.00 3.92 1.39
N ALA A 73 -0.19 4.90 1.03
CA ALA A 73 0.07 6.10 1.83
C ALA A 73 -0.07 7.35 0.95
N VAL A 74 -0.39 8.49 1.57
CA VAL A 74 -0.47 9.76 0.83
C VAL A 74 0.91 10.17 0.30
N GLY A 75 1.00 10.43 -1.00
CA GLY A 75 2.26 10.89 -1.60
C GLY A 75 2.60 12.32 -1.17
N ALA A 76 3.89 12.63 -1.00
CA ALA A 76 4.36 13.98 -0.65
C ALA A 76 3.89 15.07 -1.62
N SER A 77 3.65 14.72 -2.90
CA SER A 77 3.11 15.64 -3.92
C SER A 77 1.65 16.04 -3.68
N ALA A 78 0.90 15.33 -2.83
CA ALA A 78 -0.49 15.64 -2.48
C ALA A 78 -0.63 16.47 -1.19
N GLN A 79 0.46 16.68 -0.44
CA GLN A 79 0.45 17.45 0.81
C GLN A 79 0.79 18.94 0.62
N GLY A 80 1.17 19.36 -0.60
CA GLY A 80 1.42 20.76 -0.95
C GLY A 80 0.25 21.38 -1.71
N GLY A 81 -0.73 21.89 -0.95
CA GLY A 81 -1.89 22.64 -1.43
C GLY A 81 -2.60 23.35 -0.27
#